data_AF-A0AAE0CJS3-F1
#
_entry.id   AF-A0AAE0CJS3-F1
#
_cell.length_a   1.000
_cell.length_b   1.000
_cell.length_c   1.000
_cell.angle_alpha   90.00
_cell.angle_beta   90.00
_cell.angle_gamma   90.00
#
_symmetry.space_group_name_H-M   'P 1'
#
loop_
_entity.id
_entity.type
_entity.pdbx_description
1 polymer ?
#
loop_
_entity_poly.entity_id
_entity_poly.type
_entity_poly.pdbx_seq_one_letter_code
_entity_poly.pdbx_strand_id
1 'polypeptide(L)'
;MGNKESRNHLIFRGSKADTNQAIDMVKSMIVWWFKHLGRGLNDSIASMLVNIKDVCIDTNHRKTVSQETWQPPAIGSLKFNVDGSIKGCPGMAGMGGVLQNHEGRVLGLFSLHMGCQNSNSVEIIAIHKAYEMCVSNSLFQNDEVIIVSDSKVATFWVNGVGFSNLKHVRTIYDVRTLINCHGNLKIIHNSRATISFTDMLAKRGSNNEGDMMFVGK
;
A
#
# COMPACT_ATOMS: atom_id res chain seq x y z
N MET A 1 8.31 -41.70 -20.12
CA MET A 1 9.79 -41.68 -20.16
C MET A 1 10.33 -40.53 -21.02
N GLY A 2 9.71 -39.34 -21.01
CA GLY A 2 9.99 -38.27 -21.98
C GLY A 2 10.16 -36.85 -21.41
N ASN A 3 10.47 -36.69 -20.12
CA ASN A 3 10.58 -35.37 -19.48
C ASN A 3 11.96 -35.06 -18.87
N LYS A 4 12.90 -36.02 -18.90
CA LYS A 4 14.30 -35.78 -18.47
C LYS A 4 15.20 -35.37 -19.63
N GLU A 5 15.05 -35.98 -20.81
CA GLU A 5 15.88 -35.64 -21.97
C GLU A 5 15.55 -34.25 -22.53
N SER A 6 14.28 -33.85 -22.58
CA SER A 6 13.86 -32.51 -23.01
C SER A 6 14.35 -31.40 -22.06
N ARG A 7 14.55 -31.70 -20.76
CA ARG A 7 15.11 -30.75 -19.78
C ARG A 7 16.59 -30.48 -20.01
N ASN A 8 17.36 -31.51 -20.38
CA ASN A 8 18.79 -31.35 -20.60
C ASN A 8 19.08 -30.72 -21.98
N HIS A 9 18.20 -30.93 -22.97
CA HIS A 9 18.40 -30.43 -24.32
C HIS A 9 18.25 -28.90 -24.46
N LEU A 10 17.52 -28.24 -23.54
CA LEU A 10 17.34 -26.77 -23.52
C LEU A 10 18.44 -26.03 -22.75
N ILE A 11 19.14 -26.70 -21.83
CA ILE A 11 20.20 -26.10 -21.01
C ILE A 11 21.55 -26.07 -21.75
N PHE A 12 21.79 -27.03 -22.67
CA PHE A 12 23.13 -27.28 -23.25
C PHE A 12 23.32 -26.87 -24.72
N ARG A 13 22.38 -26.17 -25.36
CA ARG A 13 22.66 -25.48 -26.63
C ARG A 13 22.61 -23.99 -26.39
N GLY A 14 23.72 -23.31 -26.69
CA GLY A 14 23.94 -21.88 -26.44
C GLY A 14 23.06 -20.91 -27.23
N SER A 15 21.74 -21.09 -27.23
CA SER A 15 20.81 -20.01 -27.49
C SER A 15 20.57 -19.27 -26.18
N LYS A 16 20.67 -17.93 -26.19
CA LYS A 16 20.32 -17.08 -25.05
C LYS A 16 18.94 -17.49 -24.53
N ALA A 17 18.89 -18.03 -23.31
CA ALA A 17 17.64 -18.36 -22.67
C ALA A 17 16.79 -17.09 -22.57
N ASP A 18 15.62 -17.10 -23.19
CA ASP A 18 14.65 -16.02 -23.10
C ASP A 18 14.23 -15.89 -21.63
N THR A 19 14.52 -14.74 -21.04
CA THR A 19 14.25 -14.44 -19.62
C THR A 19 12.79 -14.72 -19.26
N ASN A 20 11.88 -14.51 -20.21
CA ASN A 20 10.45 -14.78 -20.03
C ASN A 20 10.16 -16.28 -19.88
N GLN A 21 10.83 -17.13 -20.65
CA GLN A 21 10.68 -18.59 -20.55
C GLN A 21 11.19 -19.11 -19.20
N ALA A 22 12.31 -18.58 -18.71
CA ALA A 22 12.83 -18.93 -17.40
C ALA A 22 11.87 -18.52 -16.26
N ILE A 23 11.26 -17.33 -16.37
CA ILE A 23 10.25 -16.84 -15.42
C ILE A 23 8.99 -17.72 -15.44
N ASP A 24 8.50 -18.09 -16.62
CA ASP A 24 7.31 -18.94 -16.76
C ASP A 24 7.53 -20.36 -16.22
N MET A 25 8.75 -20.88 -16.34
CA MET A 25 9.15 -22.14 -15.71
C MET A 25 9.11 -22.06 -14.17
N VAL A 26 9.61 -20.97 -13.58
CA VAL A 26 9.58 -20.76 -12.12
C VAL A 26 8.15 -20.60 -11.60
N LYS A 27 7.29 -19.83 -12.30
CA LYS A 27 5.86 -19.71 -11.96
C LYS A 27 5.15 -21.07 -11.96
N SER A 28 5.40 -21.87 -12.99
CA SER A 28 4.82 -23.21 -13.14
C SER A 28 5.27 -24.14 -12.01
N MET A 29 6.53 -24.04 -11.57
CA MET A 29 7.04 -24.80 -10.43
C MET A 29 6.38 -24.41 -9.11
N ILE A 30 6.17 -23.11 -8.85
CA ILE A 30 5.51 -22.64 -7.63
C ILE A 30 4.06 -23.14 -7.56
N VAL A 31 3.30 -22.99 -8.65
CA VAL A 31 1.92 -23.49 -8.73
C VAL A 31 1.86 -25.01 -8.48
N TRP A 32 2.80 -25.75 -9.06
CA TRP A 32 2.89 -27.19 -8.88
C TRP A 32 3.22 -27.59 -7.43
N TRP A 33 4.16 -26.89 -6.79
CA TRP A 33 4.52 -27.10 -5.37
C TRP A 33 3.32 -26.90 -4.45
N PHE A 34 2.55 -25.83 -4.66
CA PHE A 34 1.37 -25.56 -3.84
C PHE A 34 0.24 -26.57 -4.07
N LYS A 35 0.03 -27.04 -5.31
CA LYS A 35 -0.94 -28.11 -5.60
C LYS A 35 -0.58 -29.43 -4.89
N HIS A 36 0.71 -29.73 -4.74
CA HIS A 36 1.16 -31.01 -4.18
C HIS A 36 1.42 -30.98 -2.67
N LEU A 37 1.48 -29.80 -2.03
CA LEU A 37 1.64 -29.66 -0.57
C LEU A 37 0.34 -29.90 0.25
N GLY A 38 -0.75 -30.35 -0.39
CA GLY A 38 -1.98 -30.76 0.30
C GLY A 38 -2.79 -29.62 0.95
N ARG A 39 -2.41 -28.36 0.75
CA ARG A 39 -3.21 -27.20 1.14
C ARG A 39 -4.04 -26.77 -0.06
N GLY A 40 -5.32 -27.14 -0.08
CA GLY A 40 -6.24 -26.79 -1.16
C GLY A 40 -6.22 -25.28 -1.42
N LEU A 41 -5.57 -24.87 -2.51
CA LEU A 41 -5.69 -23.51 -3.03
C LEU A 41 -6.93 -23.48 -3.93
N ASN A 42 -7.83 -22.53 -3.68
CA ASN A 42 -8.92 -22.25 -4.59
C ASN A 42 -8.36 -21.66 -5.90
N ASP A 43 -9.03 -21.90 -7.03
CA ASP A 43 -8.57 -21.54 -8.38
C ASP A 43 -8.24 -20.04 -8.56
N SER A 44 -8.84 -19.17 -7.75
CA SER A 44 -8.55 -17.73 -7.72
C SER A 44 -7.14 -17.38 -7.20
N ILE A 45 -6.55 -18.19 -6.32
CA ILE A 45 -5.20 -17.95 -5.79
C ILE A 45 -4.16 -18.51 -6.78
N ALA A 46 -4.49 -19.62 -7.44
CA ALA A 46 -3.66 -20.19 -8.50
C ALA A 46 -3.56 -19.24 -9.71
N SER A 47 -4.67 -18.61 -10.12
CA SER A 47 -4.68 -17.61 -11.21
C SER A 47 -3.93 -16.32 -10.85
N MET A 48 -3.88 -15.94 -9.57
CA MET A 48 -3.08 -14.81 -9.08
C MET A 48 -1.56 -15.03 -9.19
N LEU A 49 -1.07 -16.26 -8.96
CA LEU A 49 0.37 -16.58 -9.03
C LEU A 49 0.92 -16.54 -10.46
N VAL A 50 0.07 -16.81 -11.45
CA VAL A 50 0.44 -16.83 -12.88
C VAL A 50 0.58 -15.39 -13.45
N ASN A 51 -0.16 -14.42 -12.88
CA ASN A 51 -0.25 -13.04 -13.39
C ASN A 51 0.84 -12.07 -12.91
N ILE A 52 1.92 -12.58 -12.31
CA ILE A 52 3.11 -11.78 -11.97
C ILE A 52 3.80 -11.36 -13.29
N LYS A 53 3.45 -10.17 -13.81
CA LYS A 53 4.24 -9.47 -14.82
C LYS A 53 4.85 -8.22 -14.19
N ASP A 54 6.18 -8.15 -14.34
CA ASP A 54 7.07 -7.00 -14.18
C ASP A 54 7.23 -6.39 -12.78
N VAL A 55 8.16 -6.97 -12.03
CA VAL A 55 8.80 -6.33 -10.87
C VAL A 55 9.84 -5.33 -11.38
N CYS A 56 9.46 -4.06 -11.51
CA CYS A 56 10.42 -2.97 -11.59
C CYS A 56 10.50 -2.25 -10.25
N ILE A 57 11.70 -2.24 -9.68
CA ILE A 57 12.08 -1.42 -8.53
C ILE A 57 12.50 -0.06 -9.10
N ASP A 58 11.62 0.93 -9.06
CA ASP A 58 12.00 2.31 -9.37
C ASP A 58 12.32 3.07 -8.07
N THR A 59 13.62 3.28 -7.86
CA THR A 59 14.19 4.11 -6.81
C THR A 59 14.73 5.38 -7.46
N ASN A 60 13.88 6.40 -7.63
CA ASN A 60 14.21 7.82 -7.52
C ASN A 60 13.19 8.67 -8.28
N HIS A 61 12.32 9.38 -7.56
CA HIS A 61 11.63 10.54 -8.09
C HIS A 61 11.79 11.70 -7.11
N ARG A 62 12.74 12.61 -7.39
CA ARG A 62 12.71 13.96 -6.83
C ARG A 62 11.54 14.69 -7.47
N LYS A 63 10.48 14.97 -6.71
CA LYS A 63 9.30 15.71 -7.17
C LYS A 63 9.50 17.21 -6.94
N THR A 64 9.36 18.00 -8.00
CA THR A 64 9.18 19.45 -7.95
C THR A 64 7.83 19.78 -7.29
N VAL A 65 7.86 20.66 -6.29
CA VAL A 65 6.72 21.04 -5.45
C VAL A 65 6.05 22.29 -6.03
N SER A 66 4.79 22.17 -6.48
CA SER A 66 3.88 23.31 -6.65
C SER A 66 3.11 23.52 -5.34
N GLN A 67 3.14 24.73 -4.78
CA GLN A 67 2.41 25.07 -3.55
C GLN A 67 0.90 25.15 -3.81
N GLU A 68 0.18 24.03 -3.65
CA GLU A 68 -1.27 24.04 -3.46
C GLU A 68 -1.63 24.17 -1.97
N THR A 69 -2.47 25.13 -1.63
CA THR A 69 -2.99 25.32 -0.27
C THR A 69 -4.05 24.28 0.05
N TRP A 70 -4.03 23.73 1.29
CA TRP A 70 -5.01 22.72 1.70
C TRP A 70 -6.43 23.28 1.54
N GLN A 71 -7.31 22.44 0.99
CA GLN A 71 -8.72 22.79 0.79
C GLN A 71 -9.59 21.86 1.66
N PRO A 72 -10.63 22.39 2.32
CA PRO A 72 -11.58 21.56 3.04
C PRO A 72 -12.35 20.61 2.10
N PRO A 73 -12.82 19.45 2.61
CA PRO A 73 -13.77 18.62 1.88
C PRO A 73 -15.15 19.30 1.78
N ALA A 74 -16.02 18.74 0.95
CA ALA A 74 -17.42 19.16 0.87
C ALA A 74 -18.17 18.84 2.17
N ILE A 75 -19.29 19.52 2.40
CA ILE A 75 -20.22 19.22 3.50
C ILE A 75 -20.72 17.78 3.35
N GLY A 76 -20.72 17.02 4.45
CA GLY A 76 -21.04 15.57 4.44
C GLY A 76 -19.86 14.67 4.10
N SER A 77 -18.67 15.25 3.88
CA SER A 77 -17.44 14.51 3.64
C SER A 77 -16.36 14.88 4.67
N LEU A 78 -15.49 13.92 4.95
CA LEU A 78 -14.30 14.03 5.78
C LEU A 78 -13.06 13.77 4.93
N LYS A 79 -11.97 14.48 5.24
CA LYS A 79 -10.68 14.32 4.56
C LYS A 79 -9.65 13.83 5.56
N PHE A 80 -9.05 12.68 5.26
CA PHE A 80 -8.01 12.06 6.07
C PHE A 80 -6.68 12.11 5.33
N ASN A 81 -5.84 13.09 5.64
CA ASN A 81 -4.49 13.16 5.09
C ASN A 81 -3.56 12.21 5.85
N VAL A 82 -2.85 11.34 5.15
CA VAL A 82 -1.89 10.38 5.73
C VAL A 82 -0.52 10.49 5.07
N ASP A 83 0.54 10.22 5.84
CA ASP A 83 1.92 10.24 5.37
C ASP A 83 2.79 9.21 6.12
N GLY A 84 3.82 8.71 5.45
CA GLY A 84 4.86 7.87 6.01
C GLY A 84 6.22 8.58 6.06
N SER A 85 6.94 8.40 7.16
CA SER A 85 8.30 8.92 7.32
C SER A 85 9.27 7.79 7.62
N ILE A 86 10.45 7.84 6.99
CA ILE A 86 11.55 6.89 7.20
C ILE A 86 12.88 7.63 7.41
N LYS A 87 13.70 7.11 8.33
CA LYS A 87 15.07 7.55 8.56
C LYS A 87 16.04 6.46 8.07
N GLY A 88 16.45 6.58 6.80
CA GLY A 88 17.22 5.55 6.09
C GLY A 88 16.31 4.52 5.39
N CYS A 89 16.86 3.73 4.47
CA CYS A 89 16.09 2.75 3.68
C CYS A 89 16.80 1.38 3.60
N PRO A 90 16.31 0.34 4.31
CA PRO A 90 15.26 0.39 5.34
C PRO A 90 15.75 1.14 6.59
N GLY A 91 14.82 1.66 7.39
CA GLY A 91 15.19 2.48 8.55
C GLY A 91 14.04 2.74 9.51
N MET A 92 14.33 3.44 10.61
CA MET A 92 13.33 3.80 11.62
C MET A 92 12.20 4.58 10.96
N ALA A 93 10.97 4.13 11.18
CA ALA A 93 9.81 4.61 10.47
C ALA A 93 8.70 5.04 11.42
N GLY A 94 7.88 5.95 10.94
CA GLY A 94 6.63 6.31 11.57
C GLY A 94 5.60 6.74 10.56
N MET A 95 4.34 6.69 10.98
CA MET A 95 3.22 7.11 10.16
C MET A 95 2.41 8.17 10.89
N GLY A 96 1.82 9.07 10.11
CA GLY A 96 0.99 10.16 10.61
C GLY A 96 -0.31 10.24 9.84
N GLY A 97 -1.35 10.74 10.51
CA GLY A 97 -2.64 10.98 9.89
C GLY A 97 -3.42 12.09 10.59
N VAL A 98 -4.19 12.86 9.82
CA VAL A 98 -5.11 13.89 10.32
C VAL A 98 -6.44 13.81 9.57
N LEU A 99 -7.52 13.63 10.32
CA LEU A 99 -8.90 13.62 9.84
C LEU A 99 -9.54 14.98 10.10
N GLN A 100 -10.06 15.62 9.06
CA GLN A 100 -10.69 16.94 9.14
C GLN A 100 -12.07 16.96 8.45
N ASN A 101 -12.97 17.79 8.98
CA ASN A 101 -14.27 18.07 8.35
C ASN A 101 -14.21 19.25 7.38
N HIS A 102 -15.37 19.61 6.82
CA HIS A 102 -15.55 20.73 5.88
C HIS A 102 -15.24 22.11 6.49
N GLU A 103 -15.21 22.25 7.81
CA GLU A 103 -14.80 23.48 8.50
C GLU A 103 -13.29 23.50 8.82
N GLY A 104 -12.56 22.42 8.46
CA GLY A 104 -11.15 22.24 8.81
C GLY A 104 -10.89 21.81 10.26
N ARG A 105 -11.93 21.54 11.05
CA ARG A 105 -11.78 21.03 12.42
C ARG A 105 -11.18 19.63 12.37
N VAL A 106 -10.18 19.39 13.21
CA VAL A 106 -9.57 18.08 13.37
C VAL A 106 -10.49 17.19 14.21
N LEU A 107 -10.99 16.12 13.60
CA LEU A 107 -11.85 15.13 14.24
C LEU A 107 -11.10 13.87 14.66
N GLY A 108 -9.85 13.74 14.21
CA GLY A 108 -9.00 12.63 14.59
C GLY A 108 -7.59 12.81 14.08
N LEU A 109 -6.64 12.18 14.75
CA LEU A 109 -5.25 12.14 14.32
C LEU A 109 -4.55 10.90 14.86
N PHE A 110 -3.43 10.55 14.22
CA PHE A 110 -2.49 9.59 14.77
C PHE A 110 -1.04 9.94 14.41
N SER A 111 -0.11 9.51 15.26
CA SER A 111 1.33 9.49 15.05
C SER A 111 1.84 8.22 15.69
N LEU A 112 2.36 7.28 14.90
CA LEU A 112 2.69 5.94 15.38
C LEU A 112 4.08 5.52 14.91
N HIS A 113 4.85 4.92 15.82
CA HIS A 113 6.16 4.33 15.54
C HIS A 113 6.00 2.95 14.89
N MET A 114 6.77 2.70 13.82
CA MET A 114 6.62 1.50 12.99
C MET A 114 7.86 0.59 12.97
N GLY A 115 8.88 0.92 13.77
CA GLY A 115 10.15 0.20 13.77
C GLY A 115 10.91 0.38 12.45
N CYS A 116 11.68 -0.63 12.04
CA CYS A 116 12.43 -0.59 10.79
C CYS A 116 11.53 -0.99 9.60
N GLN A 117 11.28 -0.06 8.67
CA GLN A 117 10.43 -0.29 7.50
C GLN A 117 11.06 0.26 6.22
N ASN A 118 10.44 -0.05 5.07
CA ASN A 118 10.69 0.64 3.81
C ASN A 118 9.57 1.66 3.54
N SER A 119 9.86 2.67 2.72
CA SER A 119 8.91 3.77 2.41
C SER A 119 7.54 3.26 1.97
N ASN A 120 7.51 2.32 1.02
CA ASN A 120 6.27 1.76 0.51
C ASN A 120 5.42 1.05 1.58
N SER A 121 6.04 0.33 2.52
CA SER A 121 5.31 -0.29 3.65
C SER A 121 4.55 0.77 4.43
N VAL A 122 5.25 1.84 4.82
CA VAL A 122 4.74 2.82 5.79
C VAL A 122 3.58 3.58 5.19
N GLU A 123 3.67 3.95 3.91
CA GLU A 123 2.59 4.61 3.18
C GLU A 123 1.31 3.77 3.14
N ILE A 124 1.43 2.48 2.80
CA ILE A 124 0.27 1.57 2.72
C ILE A 124 -0.33 1.34 4.11
N ILE A 125 0.51 1.17 5.13
CA ILE A 125 0.05 0.94 6.50
C ILE A 125 -0.61 2.23 7.05
N ALA A 126 -0.12 3.41 6.71
CA ALA A 126 -0.76 4.68 7.07
C ALA A 126 -2.17 4.80 6.48
N ILE A 127 -2.33 4.44 5.19
CA ILE A 127 -3.64 4.36 4.53
C ILE A 127 -4.55 3.35 5.23
N HIS A 128 -4.05 2.15 5.52
CA HIS A 128 -4.80 1.12 6.23
C HIS A 128 -5.24 1.59 7.62
N LYS A 129 -4.36 2.31 8.34
CA LYS A 129 -4.67 2.80 9.68
C LYS A 129 -5.76 3.86 9.68
N ALA A 130 -5.68 4.83 8.76
CA ALA A 130 -6.73 5.84 8.59
C ALA A 130 -8.08 5.20 8.27
N TYR A 131 -8.06 4.20 7.38
CA TYR A 131 -9.25 3.42 7.06
C TYR A 131 -9.84 2.76 8.33
N GLU A 132 -9.00 2.03 9.08
CA GLU A 132 -9.42 1.29 10.28
C GLU A 132 -10.07 2.24 11.30
N MET A 133 -9.49 3.43 11.49
CA MET A 133 -10.02 4.45 12.40
C MET A 133 -11.37 4.99 11.95
N CYS A 134 -11.59 5.17 10.65
CA CYS A 134 -12.87 5.65 10.14
C CYS A 134 -13.97 4.60 10.25
N VAL A 135 -13.67 3.36 9.91
CA VAL A 135 -14.67 2.28 9.90
C VAL A 135 -15.02 1.77 11.30
N SER A 136 -14.04 1.72 12.20
CA SER A 136 -14.26 1.24 13.56
C SER A 136 -15.01 2.28 14.43
N ASN A 137 -15.24 3.50 13.92
CA ASN A 137 -15.86 4.56 14.69
C ASN A 137 -17.23 4.94 14.12
N SER A 138 -18.28 4.70 14.91
CA SER A 138 -19.67 5.00 14.54
C SER A 138 -19.92 6.48 14.26
N LEU A 139 -19.07 7.38 14.77
CA LEU A 139 -19.19 8.83 14.54
C LEU A 139 -19.06 9.22 13.07
N PHE A 140 -18.42 8.39 12.23
CA PHE A 140 -18.12 8.69 10.84
C PHE A 140 -18.89 7.82 9.83
N GLN A 141 -19.78 6.93 10.29
CA GLN A 141 -20.48 5.97 9.42
C GLN A 141 -21.35 6.62 8.33
N ASN A 142 -21.86 7.82 8.60
CA ASN A 142 -22.74 8.55 7.68
C ASN A 142 -21.99 9.56 6.79
N ASP A 143 -20.69 9.77 7.02
CA ASP A 143 -19.89 10.71 6.25
C ASP A 143 -19.19 10.00 5.09
N GLU A 144 -19.01 10.69 3.96
CA GLU A 144 -18.07 10.24 2.94
C GLU A 144 -16.64 10.46 3.42
N VAL A 145 -15.78 9.45 3.39
CA VAL A 145 -14.39 9.56 3.84
C VAL A 145 -13.44 9.55 2.64
N ILE A 146 -12.62 10.59 2.54
CA ILE A 146 -11.59 10.73 1.51
C ILE A 146 -10.21 10.62 2.16
N ILE A 147 -9.54 9.48 1.99
CA ILE A 147 -8.15 9.28 2.41
C ILE A 147 -7.22 9.84 1.33
N VAL A 148 -6.27 10.67 1.73
CA VAL A 148 -5.32 11.35 0.84
C VAL A 148 -3.91 10.94 1.21
N SER A 149 -3.17 10.38 0.25
CA SER A 149 -1.73 10.07 0.40
C SER A 149 -0.93 10.69 -0.76
N ASP A 150 0.29 11.11 -0.49
CA ASP A 150 1.21 11.60 -1.52
C ASP A 150 2.01 10.51 -2.22
N SER A 151 1.87 9.27 -1.76
CA SER A 151 2.45 8.13 -2.43
C SER A 151 1.55 7.69 -3.57
N LYS A 152 1.89 8.16 -4.78
CA LYS A 152 1.26 7.70 -6.03
C LYS A 152 1.34 6.17 -6.15
N VAL A 153 2.43 5.57 -5.68
CA VAL A 153 2.63 4.12 -5.69
C VAL A 153 1.67 3.41 -4.74
N ALA A 154 1.56 3.88 -3.49
CA ALA A 154 0.66 3.27 -2.51
C ALA A 154 -0.81 3.39 -2.92
N THR A 155 -1.24 4.60 -3.33
CA THR A 155 -2.61 4.87 -3.81
C THR A 155 -2.95 4.05 -5.07
N PHE A 156 -2.01 3.89 -5.99
CA PHE A 156 -2.17 3.03 -7.17
C PHE A 156 -2.42 1.57 -6.78
N TRP A 157 -1.60 1.02 -5.87
CA TRP A 157 -1.75 -0.35 -5.41
C TRP A 157 -3.05 -0.61 -4.66
N VAL A 158 -3.42 0.24 -3.70
CA VAL A 158 -4.65 0.01 -2.90
C VAL A 158 -5.91 0.15 -3.75
N ASN A 159 -5.91 0.99 -4.78
CA ASN A 159 -7.04 1.16 -5.71
C ASN A 159 -7.15 0.05 -6.78
N GLY A 160 -6.41 -1.05 -6.66
CA GLY A 160 -6.57 -2.19 -7.57
C GLY A 160 -5.82 -2.06 -8.91
N VAL A 161 -5.08 -0.97 -9.12
CA VAL A 161 -4.31 -0.75 -10.35
C VAL A 161 -2.87 -1.19 -10.08
N GLY A 162 -2.46 -2.34 -10.62
CA GLY A 162 -1.09 -2.87 -10.50
C GLY A 162 -0.82 -3.79 -9.29
N PHE A 163 0.28 -4.56 -9.40
CA PHE A 163 0.81 -5.47 -8.39
C PHE A 163 2.33 -5.36 -8.40
N SER A 164 2.98 -4.76 -7.40
CA SER A 164 4.45 -4.68 -7.46
C SER A 164 5.21 -4.89 -6.15
N ASN A 165 4.59 -5.48 -5.11
CA ASN A 165 5.41 -6.08 -4.05
C ASN A 165 4.70 -7.24 -3.32
N LEU A 166 5.21 -8.46 -3.49
CA LEU A 166 4.75 -9.64 -2.74
C LEU A 166 4.77 -9.43 -1.22
N LYS A 167 5.66 -8.57 -0.71
CA LYS A 167 5.76 -8.25 0.72
C LYS A 167 4.54 -7.50 1.27
N HIS A 168 3.83 -6.76 0.41
CA HIS A 168 2.70 -5.90 0.80
C HIS A 168 1.35 -6.44 0.36
N VAL A 169 1.32 -7.60 -0.31
CA VAL A 169 0.10 -8.19 -0.88
C VAL A 169 -0.99 -8.33 0.17
N ARG A 170 -0.68 -8.85 1.36
CA ARG A 170 -1.66 -9.01 2.43
C ARG A 170 -2.28 -7.66 2.85
N THR A 171 -1.45 -6.68 3.22
CA THR A 171 -1.93 -5.35 3.63
C THR A 171 -2.70 -4.64 2.52
N ILE A 172 -2.26 -4.77 1.26
CA ILE A 172 -2.97 -4.21 0.10
C ILE A 172 -4.34 -4.87 -0.06
N TYR A 173 -4.45 -6.18 0.10
CA TYR A 173 -5.73 -6.89 0.02
C TYR A 173 -6.64 -6.61 1.21
N ASP A 174 -6.09 -6.44 2.40
CA ASP A 174 -6.84 -6.03 3.58
C ASP A 174 -7.47 -4.65 3.28
N VAL A 175 -6.67 -3.66 2.84
CA VAL A 175 -7.17 -2.34 2.42
C VAL A 175 -8.22 -2.45 1.29
N ARG A 176 -8.00 -3.30 0.27
CA ARG A 176 -8.96 -3.48 -0.84
C ARG A 176 -10.29 -4.08 -0.38
N THR A 177 -10.24 -5.10 0.47
CA THR A 177 -11.44 -5.75 1.04
C THR A 177 -12.25 -4.73 1.82
N LEU A 178 -11.54 -3.95 2.61
CA LEU A 178 -12.05 -2.84 3.39
C LEU A 178 -12.73 -1.78 2.48
N ILE A 179 -12.09 -1.30 1.41
CA ILE A 179 -12.72 -0.40 0.43
C ILE A 179 -14.02 -0.99 -0.13
N ASN A 180 -14.00 -2.25 -0.54
CA ASN A 180 -15.16 -2.90 -1.16
C ASN A 180 -16.34 -3.11 -0.19
N CYS A 181 -16.06 -3.28 1.11
CA CYS A 181 -17.11 -3.43 2.12
C CYS A 181 -17.75 -2.09 2.52
N HIS A 182 -17.09 -0.95 2.28
CA HIS A 182 -17.52 0.36 2.75
C HIS A 182 -17.56 1.38 1.61
N GLY A 183 -18.72 1.44 0.93
CA GLY A 183 -18.92 2.25 -0.28
C GLY A 183 -18.80 3.77 -0.12
N ASN A 184 -18.74 4.28 1.11
CA ASN A 184 -18.59 5.70 1.40
C ASN A 184 -17.12 6.15 1.53
N LEU A 185 -16.14 5.33 1.12
CA LEU A 185 -14.73 5.63 1.27
C LEU A 185 -13.98 5.69 -0.08
N LYS A 186 -13.13 6.71 -0.24
CA LYS A 186 -12.29 6.93 -1.43
C LYS A 186 -10.84 7.14 -1.01
N ILE A 187 -9.90 6.66 -1.82
CA ILE A 187 -8.46 6.88 -1.63
C ILE A 187 -7.91 7.62 -2.85
N ILE A 188 -7.33 8.79 -2.62
CA ILE A 188 -6.82 9.67 -3.69
C ILE A 188 -5.35 10.03 -3.48
N HIS A 189 -4.67 10.29 -4.59
CA HIS A 189 -3.31 10.82 -4.59
C HIS A 189 -3.32 12.36 -4.60
N ASN A 190 -2.48 13.00 -3.79
CA ASN A 190 -2.19 14.44 -3.88
C ASN A 190 -0.69 14.71 -3.67
N SER A 191 -0.03 15.44 -4.57
CA SER A 191 1.39 15.80 -4.44
C SER A 191 1.62 16.88 -3.38
N ARG A 192 2.44 16.58 -2.37
CA ARG A 192 2.74 17.42 -1.17
C ARG A 192 2.85 18.92 -1.45
N ALA A 193 1.78 19.63 -1.12
CA ALA A 193 1.81 21.00 -0.57
C ALA A 193 0.82 21.19 0.59
N THR A 194 -0.08 20.21 0.79
CA THR A 194 -1.29 20.32 1.62
C THR A 194 -1.22 19.56 2.95
N ILE A 195 -0.05 19.02 3.32
CA ILE A 195 0.05 17.93 4.33
C ILE A 195 1.16 18.20 5.38
N SER A 196 1.60 19.46 5.59
CA SER A 196 2.70 19.78 6.51
C SER A 196 2.48 19.27 7.95
N PHE A 197 1.24 19.30 8.44
CA PHE A 197 0.91 18.80 9.77
C PHE A 197 0.98 17.26 9.85
N THR A 198 0.57 16.54 8.81
CA THR A 198 0.66 15.07 8.80
C THR A 198 2.09 14.59 8.62
N ASP A 199 2.91 15.26 7.80
CA ASP A 199 4.36 14.97 7.69
C ASP A 199 5.06 15.16 9.05
N MET A 200 4.66 16.17 9.82
CA MET A 200 5.12 16.36 11.20
C MET A 200 4.74 15.17 12.10
N LEU A 201 3.49 14.69 12.03
CA LEU A 201 3.04 13.51 12.78
C LEU A 201 3.80 12.24 12.36
N ALA A 202 4.05 12.05 11.06
CA ALA A 202 4.82 10.90 10.58
C ALA A 202 6.28 10.96 11.06
N LYS A 203 6.90 12.14 11.03
CA LYS A 203 8.26 12.38 11.54
C LYS A 203 8.35 12.14 13.03
N ARG A 204 7.39 12.61 13.82
CA ARG A 204 7.28 12.33 15.26
C ARG A 204 7.30 10.82 15.54
N GLY A 205 6.54 10.04 14.77
CA GLY A 205 6.55 8.58 14.83
C GLY A 205 7.92 8.00 14.49
N SER A 206 8.58 8.47 13.42
CA SER A 206 9.92 7.99 13.03
C SER A 206 11.03 8.38 14.01
N ASN A 207 10.80 9.45 14.78
CA ASN A 207 11.67 9.88 15.88
C ASN A 207 11.45 9.07 17.16
N ASN A 208 10.44 8.20 17.20
CA ASN A 208 10.03 7.45 18.38
C ASN A 208 9.71 8.36 19.59
N GLU A 209 9.04 9.49 19.34
CA GLU A 209 8.66 10.46 20.38
C GLU A 209 7.39 10.06 21.16
N GLY A 210 6.94 8.81 21.02
CA GLY A 210 5.74 8.27 21.65
C GLY A 210 4.51 8.30 20.73
N ASP A 211 3.78 7.19 20.76
CA ASP A 211 2.55 6.99 19.99
C ASP A 211 1.43 7.90 20.48
N MET A 212 0.67 8.45 19.53
CA MET A 212 -0.45 9.35 19.78
C MET A 212 -1.62 8.96 18.88
N MET A 213 -2.82 8.93 19.45
CA MET A 213 -4.05 8.73 18.71
C MET A 213 -5.20 9.48 19.38
N PHE A 214 -6.02 10.14 18.57
CA PHE A 214 -7.19 10.87 19.03
C PHE A 214 -8.32 10.70 18.01
N VAL A 215 -9.56 10.57 18.51
CA VAL A 215 -10.78 10.62 17.71
C VAL A 215 -11.89 11.31 18.53
N GLY A 216 -12.56 12.31 17.96
CA GLY A 216 -13.67 13.02 18.57
C GLY A 216 -14.37 13.96 17.59
N LYS A 217 -15.69 14.15 17.75
CA LYS A 217 -16.50 15.11 16.99
C LYS A 217 -16.87 16.31 17.86
#